data_AF-A0A544ZFK3-F1
#
_entry.id   AF-A0A544ZFK3-F1
#
_cell.length_a   1.000
_cell.length_b   1.000
_cell.length_c   1.000
_cell.angle_alpha   90.00
_cell.angle_beta   90.00
_cell.angle_gamma   90.00
#
_symmetry.space_group_name_H-M   'P 1'
#
loop_
_entity.id
_entity.type
_entity.pdbx_description
1 polymer ?
#
loop_
_entity_poly.entity_id
_entity_poly.type
_entity_poly.pdbx_seq_one_letter_code
_entity_poly.pdbx_strand_id
1 'polypeptide(L)'
;MANAGTVFVVLGPALLYEVRYDEIGAHVGARRITDPALVGPCLAAIEELYGRGEDVRAYVEREVAPLPPPVISDRTRDLLPGCSHRTGTFRP
;
A
#
# COMPACT_ATOMS: atom_id res chain seq x y z
N MET A 1 12.30 15.74 10.42
CA MET A 1 10.83 15.80 10.53
C MET A 1 10.30 14.56 9.83
N ALA A 2 9.77 13.60 10.58
CA ALA A 2 9.29 12.34 9.99
C ALA A 2 7.95 12.60 9.30
N ASN A 3 7.83 12.15 8.05
CA ASN A 3 6.61 12.33 7.26
C ASN A 3 5.58 11.30 7.75
N ALA A 4 4.57 11.76 8.50
CA ALA A 4 3.37 10.99 8.76
C ALA A 4 2.78 10.50 7.43
N GLY A 5 2.66 9.18 7.26
CA GLY A 5 2.21 8.58 6.01
C GLY A 5 0.74 8.87 5.76
N THR A 6 0.39 9.28 4.55
CA THR A 6 -1.01 9.42 4.12
C THR A 6 -1.28 8.48 2.96
N VAL A 7 -2.36 7.72 3.04
CA VAL A 7 -2.83 6.82 1.99
C VAL A 7 -4.24 7.25 1.59
N PHE A 8 -4.49 7.30 0.29
CA PHE A 8 -5.80 7.58 -0.26
C PHE A 8 -6.49 6.29 -0.70
N VAL A 9 -7.71 6.05 -0.22
CA VAL A 9 -8.52 4.89 -0.56
C VAL A 9 -9.80 5.37 -1.23
N VAL A 10 -9.99 5.02 -2.49
CA VAL A 10 -11.22 5.32 -3.25
C VAL A 10 -12.14 4.11 -3.22
N LEU A 11 -13.40 4.33 -2.83
CA LEU A 11 -14.46 3.31 -2.79
C LEU A 11 -15.55 3.69 -3.80
N GLY A 12 -15.35 3.26 -5.04
CA GLY A 12 -16.20 3.65 -6.15
C GLY A 12 -16.12 5.16 -6.45
N PRO A 13 -17.07 5.72 -7.21
CA PRO A 13 -16.95 7.08 -7.74
C PRO A 13 -17.35 8.19 -6.77
N ALA A 14 -17.79 7.87 -5.55
CA ALA A 14 -18.42 8.84 -4.64
C ALA A 14 -17.76 8.97 -3.27
N LEU A 15 -16.75 8.14 -2.96
CA LEU A 15 -16.19 8.05 -1.62
C LEU A 15 -14.68 7.91 -1.66
N LEU A 16 -14.00 8.82 -0.96
CA LEU A 16 -12.56 8.83 -0.75
C LEU A 16 -12.26 8.87 0.75
N TYR A 17 -11.27 8.12 1.18
CA TYR A 17 -10.69 8.23 2.51
C TYR A 17 -9.23 8.67 2.42
N GLU A 18 -8.89 9.71 3.19
CA GLU A 18 -7.52 10.07 3.51
C GLU A 18 -7.16 9.36 4.82
N VAL A 19 -6.51 8.22 4.71
CA VAL A 19 -6.06 7.39 5.83
C VAL A 19 -4.71 7.92 6.33
N ARG A 20 -4.62 8.17 7.64
CA ARG A 20 -3.44 8.77 8.27
C ARG A 20 -2.71 7.75 9.12
N TYR A 21 -1.40 7.80 9.04
CA TYR A 21 -0.50 6.98 9.82
C TYR A 21 0.46 7.86 10.61
N ASP A 22 0.82 7.41 11.81
CA ASP A 22 1.92 8.02 12.55
C ASP A 22 3.29 7.61 11.97
N GLU A 23 4.35 8.07 12.62
CA GLU A 23 5.73 7.86 12.20
C GLU A 23 6.18 6.39 12.25
N ILE A 24 5.45 5.54 12.99
CA ILE A 24 5.73 4.09 13.11
C ILE A 24 4.78 3.25 12.25
N GLY A 25 3.94 3.90 11.42
CA GLY A 25 3.00 3.25 10.53
C GLY A 25 1.75 2.72 11.22
N ALA A 26 1.45 3.16 12.45
CA ALA A 26 0.17 2.86 13.10
C ALA A 26 -0.92 3.78 12.56
N HIS A 27 -2.09 3.21 12.30
CA HIS A 27 -3.25 3.97 11.84
C HIS A 27 -3.76 4.89 12.94
N VAL A 28 -3.83 6.19 12.65
CA VAL A 28 -4.32 7.21 13.61
C VAL A 28 -5.74 7.69 13.30
N GLY A 29 -6.32 7.26 12.17
CA GLY A 29 -7.65 7.66 11.74
C GLY A 29 -7.75 7.85 10.24
N ALA A 30 -8.95 8.16 9.77
CA ALA A 30 -9.19 8.52 8.39
C ALA A 30 -10.18 9.69 8.27
N ARG A 31 -9.95 10.57 7.31
CA ARG A 31 -10.91 11.61 6.92
C ARG A 31 -11.77 11.10 5.78
N ARG A 32 -13.09 11.04 5.99
CA ARG A 32 -14.08 10.71 4.96
C ARG A 32 -14.32 11.92 4.06
N ILE A 33 -14.25 11.72 2.75
CA ILE A 33 -14.42 12.75 1.73
C ILE A 33 -15.45 12.26 0.70
N THR A 34 -16.48 13.07 0.45
CA THR A 34 -17.53 12.80 -0.54
C THR A 34 -17.69 13.93 -1.56
N ASP A 35 -16.76 14.89 -1.56
CA ASP A 35 -16.75 15.99 -2.52
C ASP A 35 -16.38 15.43 -3.92
N PRO A 36 -17.28 15.48 -4.92
CA PRO A 36 -17.01 14.97 -6.25
C PRO A 36 -15.80 15.63 -6.92
N ALA A 37 -15.49 16.89 -6.57
CA ALA A 37 -14.33 17.62 -7.09
C ALA A 37 -13.00 17.05 -6.57
N LEU A 38 -13.02 16.27 -5.50
CA LEU A 38 -11.87 15.55 -4.96
C LEU A 38 -11.88 14.07 -5.34
N VAL A 39 -13.04 13.41 -5.26
CA VAL A 39 -13.13 11.97 -5.53
C VAL A 39 -12.83 11.64 -6.99
N GLY A 40 -13.38 12.41 -7.94
CA GLY A 40 -13.24 12.16 -9.37
C GLY A 40 -11.77 12.18 -9.84
N PRO A 41 -11.01 13.26 -9.58
CA PRO A 41 -9.60 13.33 -9.97
C PRO A 41 -8.72 12.24 -9.33
N CYS A 42 -8.96 11.90 -8.05
CA CYS A 42 -8.24 10.81 -7.40
C CYS A 42 -8.52 9.45 -8.05
N LEU A 43 -9.79 9.16 -8.37
CA LEU A 43 -10.14 7.92 -9.07
C LEU A 43 -9.47 7.85 -10.44
N ALA A 44 -9.55 8.93 -11.24
CA ALA A 44 -8.93 8.99 -12.57
C ALA A 44 -7.40 8.76 -12.51
N ALA A 45 -6.71 9.35 -11.53
CA ALA A 45 -5.28 9.14 -11.35
C ALA A 45 -4.95 7.67 -11.00
N ILE A 46 -5.75 7.03 -10.16
CA ILE A 46 -5.59 5.60 -9.83
C ILE A 46 -5.84 4.74 -11.06
N GLU A 47 -6.90 4.99 -11.82
CA GLU A 47 -7.21 4.27 -13.06
C GLU A 47 -6.09 4.40 -14.09
N GLU A 48 -5.51 5.59 -14.27
CA GLU A 48 -4.36 5.82 -15.15
C GLU A 48 -3.14 4.98 -14.70
N LEU A 49 -2.81 5.00 -13.40
CA LEU A 49 -1.69 4.22 -12.85
C LEU A 49 -1.91 2.72 -13.03
N TYR A 50 -3.13 2.22 -12.79
CA TYR A 50 -3.48 0.82 -13.03
C TYR A 50 -3.38 0.46 -14.51
N GLY A 51 -3.85 1.32 -15.41
CA GLY A 51 -3.76 1.11 -16.86
C GLY A 51 -2.33 1.08 -17.40
N ARG A 52 -1.39 1.71 -16.68
CA ARG A 52 0.05 1.67 -16.99
C ARG A 52 0.76 0.44 -16.42
N GLY A 53 0.13 -0.26 -15.48
CA GLY A 53 0.66 -1.49 -14.91
C GLY A 53 0.65 -2.63 -15.93
N GLU A 54 1.67 -3.49 -15.90
CA GLU A 54 1.62 -4.74 -16.64
C GLU A 54 0.85 -5.81 -15.84
N ASP A 55 0.40 -6.85 -16.55
CA ASP A 55 -0.22 -8.01 -15.90
C ASP A 55 0.77 -8.70 -14.96
N VAL A 56 0.37 -8.90 -13.71
CA VAL A 56 1.24 -9.46 -12.67
C VAL A 56 1.66 -10.89 -13.00
N ARG A 57 0.81 -11.70 -13.65
CA ARG A 57 1.18 -13.08 -14.00
C ARG A 57 2.23 -13.08 -15.10
N ALA A 58 2.04 -12.25 -16.13
CA ALA A 58 3.02 -12.09 -17.20
C ALA A 58 4.39 -11.62 -16.66
N TYR A 59 4.41 -10.66 -15.72
CA TYR A 59 5.65 -10.25 -15.04
C TYR A 59 6.26 -11.40 -14.24
N VAL A 60 5.46 -12.10 -13.43
CA VAL A 60 5.96 -13.20 -12.58
C VAL A 60 6.56 -14.33 -13.41
N GLU A 61 5.90 -14.74 -14.48
CA GLU A 61 6.41 -15.80 -15.38
C GLU A 61 7.74 -15.41 -16.03
N ARG A 62 7.87 -14.13 -16.43
CA ARG A 62 9.06 -13.61 -17.12
C ARG A 62 10.23 -13.34 -16.18
N GLU A 63 9.98 -12.69 -15.05
CA GLU A 63 11.02 -12.09 -14.20
C GLU A 63 11.24 -12.84 -12.88
N VAL A 64 10.19 -13.46 -12.32
CA VAL A 64 10.24 -14.03 -10.94
C VAL A 64 10.41 -15.54 -10.96
N ALA A 65 9.60 -16.26 -11.73
CA ALA A 65 9.60 -17.72 -11.80
C ALA A 65 10.96 -18.34 -12.20
N PRO A 66 11.78 -17.70 -13.06
CA PRO A 66 13.11 -18.23 -13.40
C PRO A 66 14.15 -18.03 -12.30
N LEU A 67 13.90 -17.19 -11.29
CA LEU A 67 14.87 -16.92 -10.23
C LEU A 67 15.04 -18.16 -9.33
N PRO A 68 16.27 -18.46 -8.88
CA PRO A 68 16.47 -19.50 -7.88
C PRO A 68 15.75 -19.13 -6.58
N PRO A 69 15.38 -20.12 -5.74
CA PRO A 69 14.80 -19.84 -4.43
C PRO A 69 15.65 -18.85 -3.62
N PRO A 70 15.02 -17.87 -2.94
CA PRO A 70 15.76 -16.87 -2.19
C PRO A 70 16.54 -17.53 -1.05
N VAL A 71 17.85 -17.27 -0.99
CA VAL A 71 18.70 -17.74 0.10
C VAL A 71 18.57 -16.75 1.26
N ILE A 72 18.07 -17.20 2.40
CA ILE A 72 18.00 -16.36 3.61
C ILE A 72 19.41 -16.25 4.19
N SER A 73 20.06 -15.12 3.94
CA SER A 73 21.32 -14.77 4.61
C SER A 73 21.08 -14.45 6.09
N ASP A 74 22.12 -14.52 6.91
CA ASP A 74 22.04 -14.11 8.32
C ASP A 74 21.57 -12.65 8.46
N ARG A 75 22.04 -11.77 7.57
CA ARG A 75 21.56 -10.38 7.48
C ARG A 75 20.06 -10.29 7.19
N THR A 76 19.55 -11.11 6.27
CA THR A 76 18.11 -11.16 6.00
C THR A 76 17.35 -11.64 7.22
N ARG A 77 17.85 -12.69 7.88
CA ARG A 77 17.27 -13.28 9.10
C ARG A 77 17.17 -12.26 10.23
N ASP A 78 18.21 -11.44 10.42
CA ASP A 78 18.25 -10.40 11.44
C ASP A 78 17.28 -9.23 11.15
N LEU A 79 16.97 -8.98 9.87
CA LEU A 79 16.01 -7.94 9.45
C LEU A 79 14.55 -8.41 9.48
N LEU A 80 14.28 -9.72 9.35
CA LEU A 80 12.92 -10.27 9.31
C LEU A 80 12.00 -9.80 10.46
N PRO A 81 12.44 -9.71 11.72
CA PRO A 81 11.60 -9.19 12.80
C PRO A 81 11.14 -7.74 12.57
N GLY A 82 11.96 -6.91 11.93
CA GLY A 82 11.63 -5.52 11.59
C GLY A 82 10.80 -5.36 10.31
N CYS A 83 10.87 -6.33 9.39
CA CYS A 83 10.08 -6.37 8.16
C CYS A 83 8.73 -7.10 8.35
N SER A 84 8.57 -7.83 9.45
CA SER A 84 7.30 -8.44 9.79
C SER A 84 6.29 -7.33 10.08
N HIS A 85 5.15 -7.37 9.38
CA HIS A 85 4.02 -6.55 9.77
C HIS A 85 3.69 -6.89 11.23
N ARG A 86 3.97 -5.96 12.15
CA ARG A 86 3.43 -6.04 13.50
C ARG A 86 1.93 -5.82 13.37
N THR A 87 1.18 -6.90 13.21
CA THR A 87 -0.23 -6.90 13.48
C THR A 87 -0.36 -6.58 14.97
N GLY A 88 -0.55 -5.30 15.29
CA GLY A 88 -1.04 -4.93 16.61
C GLY A 88 -2.27 -5.78 16.92
N THR A 89 -2.45 -6.15 18.18
CA THR A 89 -3.68 -6.82 18.60
C THR A 89 -4.84 -5.91 18.22
N PHE A 90 -5.63 -6.30 17.22
CA PHE A 90 -6.88 -5.63 16.89
C PHE A 90 -7.74 -5.66 18.15
N ARG A 91 -7.91 -4.50 18.79
CA ARG A 91 -8.86 -4.34 19.90
C ARG A 91 -10.19 -3.93 19.28
N PRO A 92 -11.23 -4.79 19.36
CA PRO A 92 -12.55 -4.48 18.85
C PRO A 92 -13.22 -3.33 19.62
#